data_AF-A0A257UTS6-F1
#
_entry.id   AF-A0A257UTS6-F1
#
_cell.length_a   1.000
_cell.length_b   1.000
_cell.length_c   1.000
_cell.angle_alpha   90.00
_cell.angle_beta   90.00
_cell.angle_gamma   90.00
#
_symmetry.space_group_name_H-M   'P 1'
#
loop_
_entity.id
_entity.type
_entity.pdbx_description
1 polymer ?
#
loop_
_entity_poly.entity_id
_entity_poly.type
_entity_poly.pdbx_seq_one_letter_code
_entity_poly.pdbx_strand_id
1 'polypeptide(L)'
;MAKRERIARYTADEVKTKVTMGESRTDWQRVDTTTASDIDRQAQEDEVSDEWSADAVIAGIPPQKTPVNIRLDQDIIDFFKDFGPGYQTRINSVLRSFVEHRRAKS
;
A
#
# COMPACT_ATOMS: atom_id res chain seq x y z
N MET A 1 -0.89 6.27 -28.12
CA MET A 1 -0.64 7.25 -27.03
C MET A 1 0.50 6.74 -26.17
N ALA A 2 1.72 7.25 -26.37
CA ALA A 2 2.91 6.82 -25.61
C ALA A 2 2.83 7.33 -24.18
N LYS A 3 2.96 6.43 -23.19
CA LYS A 3 2.90 6.73 -21.75
C LYS A 3 4.24 7.34 -21.32
N ARG A 4 4.18 8.48 -20.63
CA ARG A 4 5.31 9.35 -20.26
C ARG A 4 6.45 8.62 -19.51
N GLU A 5 7.65 8.71 -20.06
CA GLU A 5 8.96 8.34 -19.48
C GLU A 5 9.39 9.31 -18.35
N ARG A 6 8.63 9.39 -17.24
CA ARG A 6 8.98 10.28 -16.09
C ARG A 6 9.20 9.55 -14.77
N ILE A 7 9.46 8.25 -14.81
CA ILE A 7 9.87 7.50 -13.63
C ILE A 7 11.33 7.11 -13.80
N ALA A 8 12.21 7.80 -13.09
CA ALA A 8 13.63 7.48 -13.01
C ALA A 8 13.92 6.75 -11.70
N ARG A 9 14.82 5.77 -11.75
CA ARG A 9 15.35 5.11 -10.55
C ARG A 9 16.68 5.77 -10.19
N TYR A 10 16.83 6.12 -8.93
CA TYR A 10 18.06 6.66 -8.38
C TYR A 10 18.41 5.92 -7.09
N THR A 11 19.69 5.76 -6.86
CA THR A 11 20.24 5.33 -5.57
C THR A 11 20.33 6.52 -4.60
N ALA A 12 20.45 6.24 -3.30
CA ALA A 12 20.53 7.31 -2.29
C ALA A 12 21.72 8.25 -2.51
N ASP A 13 22.87 7.72 -2.93
CA ASP A 13 24.08 8.51 -3.17
C ASP A 13 23.95 9.39 -4.43
N GLU A 14 23.29 8.90 -5.48
CA GLU A 14 22.97 9.70 -6.67
C GLU A 14 22.03 10.86 -6.34
N VAL A 15 21.03 10.65 -5.47
CA VAL A 15 20.13 11.72 -5.03
C VAL A 15 20.89 12.78 -4.24
N LYS A 16 21.77 12.39 -3.30
CA LYS A 16 22.61 13.33 -2.55
C LYS A 16 23.49 14.16 -3.48
N THR A 17 24.10 13.50 -4.45
CA THR A 17 24.95 14.15 -5.45
C THR A 17 24.17 15.22 -6.23
N LYS A 18 22.96 14.89 -6.68
CA LYS A 18 22.06 15.84 -7.39
C LYS A 18 21.64 17.03 -6.53
N VAL A 19 21.39 16.79 -5.24
CA VAL A 19 21.10 17.87 -4.28
C VAL A 19 22.30 18.80 -4.14
N THR A 20 23.52 18.26 -3.98
CA THR A 20 24.75 19.06 -3.89
C THR A 20 25.10 19.79 -5.19
N MET A 21 24.73 19.24 -6.34
CA MET A 21 24.89 19.87 -7.66
C MET A 21 23.85 20.96 -7.94
N GLY A 22 22.91 21.22 -7.02
CA GLY A 22 21.86 22.23 -7.20
C GLY A 22 20.75 21.83 -8.18
N GLU A 23 20.67 20.56 -8.57
CA GLU A 23 19.59 20.05 -9.43
C GLU A 23 18.25 19.90 -8.68
N SER A 24 18.29 20.03 -7.35
CA SER A 24 17.10 20.02 -6.51
C SER A 24 16.31 21.31 -6.63
N ARG A 25 14.99 21.20 -6.83
CA ARG A 25 14.05 22.33 -6.76
C ARG A 25 13.54 22.61 -5.35
N THR A 26 13.89 21.76 -4.39
CA THR A 26 13.50 21.89 -2.99
C THR A 26 14.44 22.85 -2.27
N ASP A 27 13.87 23.78 -1.52
CA ASP A 27 14.59 24.64 -0.56
C ASP A 27 14.98 23.82 0.68
N TRP A 28 16.15 23.19 0.62
CA TRP A 28 16.67 22.36 1.70
C TRP A 28 17.07 23.16 2.94
N GLN A 29 17.46 24.43 2.78
CA GLN A 29 17.81 25.29 3.91
C GLN A 29 16.58 25.57 4.78
N ARG A 30 15.42 25.79 4.16
CA ARG A 30 14.14 25.89 4.88
C ARG A 30 13.79 24.58 5.60
N VAL A 31 13.98 23.44 4.95
CA VAL A 31 13.67 22.12 5.54
C VAL A 31 14.56 21.84 6.74
N ASP A 32 15.87 22.06 6.64
CA ASP A 32 16.84 21.80 7.71
C ASP A 32 16.63 22.70 8.94
N THR A 33 16.05 23.89 8.75
CA THR A 33 15.76 24.84 9.83
C THR A 33 14.35 24.68 10.42
N THR A 34 13.48 23.90 9.77
CA THR A 34 12.13 23.67 10.26
C THR A 34 12.16 22.71 11.45
N THR A 35 11.63 23.14 12.60
CA THR A 35 11.59 22.34 13.82
C THR A 35 10.37 21.41 13.83
N ALA A 36 10.44 20.30 14.57
CA ALA A 36 9.30 19.39 14.76
C ALA A 36 8.02 20.11 15.22
N SER A 37 8.13 21.06 16.16
CA SER A 37 6.99 21.86 16.62
C SER A 37 6.38 22.75 15.53
N ASP A 38 7.18 23.22 14.55
CA ASP A 38 6.65 23.97 13.41
C ASP A 38 5.91 23.07 12.42
N ILE A 39 6.35 21.82 12.28
CA ILE A 39 5.68 20.80 11.47
C ILE A 39 4.31 20.47 12.09
N ASP A 40 4.26 20.23 13.40
CA ASP A 40 3.02 19.91 14.10
C ASP A 40 2.00 21.05 14.03
N ARG A 41 2.47 22.30 14.12
CA ARG A 41 1.61 23.48 13.97
C ARG A 41 1.09 23.62 12.54
N GLN A 42 1.95 23.49 11.53
CA GLN A 42 1.56 23.53 10.11
C GLN A 42 0.53 22.45 9.80
N ALA A 43 0.74 21.23 10.29
CA ALA A 43 -0.18 20.11 10.09
C ALA A 43 -1.57 20.33 10.71
N GLN A 44 -1.69 21.13 11.76
CA GLN A 44 -2.98 21.50 12.37
C GLN A 44 -3.68 22.65 11.64
N GLU A 45 -2.91 23.53 11.01
CA GLU A 45 -3.42 24.65 10.21
C GLU A 45 -3.88 24.18 8.81
N ASP A 46 -3.32 23.09 8.31
CA ASP A 46 -3.70 22.48 7.04
C ASP A 46 -5.11 21.86 7.11
N GLU A 47 -6.07 22.44 6.38
CA GLU A 47 -7.42 21.92 6.24
C GLU A 47 -7.41 20.63 5.41
N VAL A 48 -7.60 19.49 6.07
CA VAL A 48 -7.69 18.19 5.40
C VAL A 48 -9.10 18.06 4.81
N SER A 49 -9.22 18.01 3.49
CA SER A 49 -10.50 17.79 2.83
C SER A 49 -11.15 16.48 3.27
N ASP A 50 -12.42 16.53 3.67
CA ASP A 50 -13.22 15.37 4.11
C ASP A 50 -13.27 14.22 3.08
N GLU A 51 -12.98 14.48 1.80
CA GLU A 51 -12.84 13.46 0.74
C GLU A 51 -11.76 12.41 1.06
N TRP A 52 -10.75 12.75 1.85
CA TRP A 52 -9.69 11.81 2.27
C TRP A 52 -10.03 11.06 3.55
N SER A 53 -11.05 11.49 4.29
CA SER A 53 -11.38 11.01 5.64
C SER A 53 -12.54 10.00 5.64
N ALA A 54 -13.45 10.07 4.68
CA ALA A 54 -14.69 9.31 4.71
C ALA A 54 -14.58 7.86 4.17
N ASP A 55 -13.65 7.60 3.25
CA ASP A 55 -13.53 6.31 2.55
C ASP A 55 -12.08 5.80 2.44
N ALA A 56 -11.20 6.31 3.31
CA ALA A 56 -9.95 5.62 3.59
C ALA A 56 -10.28 4.31 4.31
N VAL A 57 -10.74 3.31 3.55
CA VAL A 57 -10.66 1.91 3.92
C VAL A 57 -9.22 1.72 4.31
N ILE A 58 -8.96 1.71 5.62
CA ILE A 58 -7.71 1.25 6.18
C ILE A 58 -7.63 -0.17 5.65
N ALA A 59 -6.94 -0.34 4.51
CA ALA A 59 -6.46 -1.61 4.05
C ALA A 59 -5.42 -1.98 5.09
N GLY A 60 -5.91 -2.43 6.25
CA GLY A 60 -5.08 -2.87 7.36
C GLY A 60 -4.08 -3.85 6.80
N ILE A 61 -2.87 -3.82 7.36
CA ILE A 61 -1.81 -4.75 6.97
C ILE A 61 -2.45 -6.14 6.90
N PRO A 62 -2.48 -6.79 5.71
CA PRO A 62 -3.16 -8.06 5.58
C PRO A 62 -2.54 -9.01 6.61
N PRO A 63 -3.37 -9.71 7.41
CA PRO A 63 -2.84 -10.53 8.48
C PRO A 63 -1.83 -11.53 7.92
N GLN A 64 -0.76 -11.77 8.67
CA GLN A 64 0.28 -12.71 8.26
C GLN A 64 -0.38 -14.06 7.92
N LYS A 65 -0.14 -14.53 6.70
CA LYS A 65 -0.66 -15.82 6.24
C LYS A 65 0.21 -16.91 6.84
N THR A 66 -0.39 -17.83 7.59
CA THR A 66 0.31 -19.03 8.04
C THR A 66 0.44 -20.00 6.87
N PRO A 67 1.66 -20.46 6.50
CA PRO A 67 1.81 -21.49 5.49
C PRO A 67 1.24 -22.80 6.04
N VAL A 68 0.21 -23.32 5.37
CA VAL A 68 -0.43 -24.59 5.74
C VAL A 68 -0.37 -25.54 4.54
N ASN A 69 -0.16 -26.82 4.81
CA ASN A 69 -0.29 -27.87 3.81
C ASN A 69 -1.63 -28.56 4.02
N ILE A 70 -2.57 -28.34 3.10
CA ILE A 70 -3.91 -28.94 3.12
C ILE A 70 -4.15 -29.67 1.80
N ARG A 71 -4.93 -30.75 1.85
CA ARG A 71 -5.43 -31.43 0.65
C ARG A 71 -6.79 -30.86 0.29
N LEU A 72 -6.96 -30.51 -0.97
CA LEU A 72 -8.23 -30.09 -1.56
C LEU A 72 -8.56 -31.04 -2.70
N ASP A 73 -9.85 -31.20 -2.98
CA ASP A 73 -10.30 -32.00 -4.10
C ASP A 73 -9.85 -31.38 -5.44
N GLN A 74 -9.61 -32.25 -6.43
CA GLN A 74 -9.01 -31.87 -7.70
C GLN A 74 -9.92 -30.90 -8.49
N ASP A 75 -11.23 -31.14 -8.47
CA ASP A 75 -12.25 -30.32 -9.12
C ASP A 75 -12.29 -28.88 -8.56
N ILE A 76 -12.12 -28.73 -7.24
CA ILE A 76 -12.01 -27.42 -6.59
C ILE A 76 -10.77 -26.69 -7.08
N ILE A 77 -9.62 -27.38 -7.12
CA ILE A 77 -8.37 -26.77 -7.57
C ILE A 77 -8.49 -26.31 -9.03
N ASP A 78 -9.07 -27.15 -9.89
CA ASP A 78 -9.20 -26.84 -11.32
C ASP A 78 -10.16 -25.67 -11.55
N PHE A 79 -11.31 -25.66 -10.86
CA PHE A 79 -12.24 -24.53 -10.88
C PHE A 79 -11.55 -23.20 -10.53
N PHE A 80 -10.74 -23.16 -9.46
CA PHE A 80 -10.07 -21.92 -9.08
C PHE A 80 -8.91 -21.54 -10.01
N LYS A 81 -8.27 -22.51 -10.67
CA LYS A 81 -7.21 -22.28 -11.66
C LYS A 81 -7.74 -21.69 -12.96
N ASP A 82 -8.99 -21.98 -13.35
CA ASP A 82 -9.61 -21.43 -14.56
C ASP A 82 -9.68 -19.89 -14.55
N PHE A 83 -9.74 -19.28 -13.35
CA PHE A 83 -9.70 -17.82 -13.18
C PHE A 83 -8.29 -17.21 -13.28
N GLY A 84 -7.28 -18.02 -13.59
CA GLY A 84 -5.90 -17.60 -13.83
C GLY A 84 -5.06 -17.45 -12.55
N PRO A 85 -3.97 -16.66 -12.61
CA PRO A 85 -3.02 -16.54 -11.51
C PRO A 85 -3.69 -16.02 -10.22
N GLY A 86 -3.19 -16.47 -9.07
CA GLY A 86 -3.72 -16.07 -7.76
C GLY A 86 -4.86 -16.94 -7.22
N TYR A 87 -5.09 -18.12 -7.79
CA TYR A 87 -6.12 -19.08 -7.35
C TYR A 87 -6.07 -19.38 -5.84
N GLN A 88 -4.88 -19.50 -5.24
CA GLN A 88 -4.72 -19.71 -3.79
C GLN A 88 -5.25 -18.54 -2.95
N THR A 89 -5.05 -17.30 -3.42
CA THR A 89 -5.57 -16.10 -2.75
C THR A 89 -7.10 -16.08 -2.82
N ARG A 90 -7.69 -16.50 -3.95
CA ARG A 90 -9.15 -16.61 -4.10
C ARG A 90 -9.74 -17.67 -3.16
N ILE A 91 -9.12 -18.84 -3.08
CA ILE A 91 -9.50 -19.90 -2.13
C ILE A 91 -9.52 -19.32 -0.71
N ASN A 92 -8.45 -18.64 -0.31
CA ASN A 92 -8.37 -18.04 1.01
C ASN A 92 -9.46 -16.97 1.27
N SER A 93 -9.79 -16.15 0.27
CA SER A 93 -10.88 -15.16 0.38
C SER A 93 -12.25 -15.81 0.59
N VAL A 94 -12.53 -16.91 -0.12
CA VAL A 94 -13.78 -17.67 0.05
C VAL A 94 -13.86 -18.28 1.45
N LEU A 95 -12.78 -18.91 1.91
CA LEU A 95 -12.70 -19.47 3.27
C LEU A 95 -12.91 -18.40 4.35
N ARG A 96 -12.31 -17.21 4.16
CA ARG A 96 -12.50 -16.07 5.06
C ARG A 96 -13.97 -15.64 5.13
N SER A 97 -14.61 -15.45 3.97
CA SER A 97 -16.02 -15.06 3.91
C SER A 97 -16.93 -16.08 4.59
N PHE A 98 -16.65 -17.38 4.42
CA PHE A 98 -17.38 -18.44 5.12
C PHE A 98 -17.22 -18.36 6.64
N VAL A 99 -16.00 -18.15 7.14
CA VAL A 99 -15.73 -18.01 8.58
C VAL A 99 -16.42 -16.79 9.17
N GLU A 100 -16.36 -15.64 8.49
CA GLU A 100 -17.01 -14.40 8.90
C GLU A 100 -18.52 -14.56 8.97
N HIS A 101 -19.14 -15.14 7.93
CA HIS A 101 -20.58 -15.41 7.92
C HIS A 101 -21.00 -16.35 9.07
N ARG A 102 -20.21 -17.38 9.34
CA ARG A 102 -20.50 -18.33 10.42
C ARG A 102 -20.36 -17.72 11.81
N ARG A 103 -19.39 -16.82 12.00
CA ARG A 103 -19.20 -16.09 13.27
C ARG A 103 -20.29 -15.06 13.52
N ALA A 104 -20.77 -14.37 12.48
CA ALA A 104 -21.83 -13.37 12.61
C ALA A 104 -23.22 -13.97 12.91
N LYS A 105 -23.40 -15.27 12.68
CA LYS A 105 -24.65 -16.02 12.96
C LYS A 105 -24.69 -16.66 14.35
N SER A 106 -23.61 -16.58 15.13
CA SER A 106 -23.49 -17.11 16.48
C SER A 106 -23.45 -15.99 17.50
#